data_AF-A0A924TPL9-F1
#
_entry.id   AF-A0A924TPL9-F1
#
_cell.length_a   1.000
_cell.length_b   1.000
_cell.length_c   1.000
_cell.angle_alpha   90.00
_cell.angle_beta   90.00
_cell.angle_gamma   90.00
#
_symmetry.space_group_name_H-M   'P 1'
#
loop_
_entity.id
_entity.type
_entity.pdbx_description
1 polymer ?
#
loop_
_entity_poly.entity_id
_entity_poly.type
_entity_poly.pdbx_seq_one_letter_code
_entity_poly.pdbx_strand_id
1 'polypeptide(L)'
;MRNFRKSVMTSRNVRKPSALLLKLVARITGWLQRLLARWYPSRIKATVRAAVADFSRMHFETLEPRLLMSGDLIPAVVPSAVYGPQFQFLQAETSTLSDPAAHRAMPLAVGAAATPSATATDADGTVITVTLTGPGSVELLAQGAGYALSVTGSTAASSLLLTATGGDGRVRLTDIQVASPLGEANLAAADFSGSADFGGVAKLSLGDISGASITNGMAGEASFNAKHVSDLRLTAPAAKLTVNVTDWTATVLGASPGASLLSGGALASLVTSGAFNADLRLSGIGFTGNILSNVAIGGALSGGQWFITGRANSVQADSVSGAWRGQFTGVLTQLGTRGDLSGFIAAGGIQQLIVGGSLRGATILVGARLGSDSQLGGNGSAADQFGPGTLARLRVTGDVVDSRIAVAIDPVNGILFDGNDITVGTAANKVQELVVGGQLLGSSLIVAPGFPASVRVNGAAVDPATIPLLATSTRDAVVPQLTAALNADTGTLDSDGISNSAALRLRVVDTGGVGAVRGRIGTGVFQNLAYTVQGDGSFLVSAASLAALNGGSLPDGSYSVELEAADVAGNRSARV
;
A
#
# COMPACT_ATOMS: atom_id res chain seq x y z
N MET A 1 14.82 -71.19 35.70
CA MET A 1 13.79 -71.10 34.64
C MET A 1 13.41 -69.64 34.44
N ARG A 2 13.28 -69.19 33.18
CA ARG A 2 12.95 -67.83 32.67
C ARG A 2 14.11 -66.83 32.64
N ASN A 3 14.23 -65.94 31.67
CA ASN A 3 14.07 -65.98 30.22
C ASN A 3 14.77 -64.71 29.71
N PHE A 4 15.51 -64.83 28.62
CA PHE A 4 16.20 -63.74 27.93
C PHE A 4 15.23 -62.70 27.36
N ARG A 5 15.54 -61.40 27.49
CA ARG A 5 15.23 -60.37 26.48
C ARG A 5 16.39 -59.37 26.39
N LYS A 6 17.13 -59.44 25.27
CA LYS A 6 18.04 -58.39 24.80
C LYS A 6 17.21 -57.31 24.09
N SER A 7 17.40 -56.05 24.44
CA SER A 7 16.96 -54.90 23.65
C SER A 7 18.18 -54.29 22.95
N VAL A 8 18.09 -54.13 21.62
CA VAL A 8 19.11 -53.55 20.75
C VAL A 8 18.88 -52.04 20.69
N MET A 9 19.88 -51.24 21.10
CA MET A 9 19.90 -49.80 20.89
C MET A 9 20.82 -49.48 19.71
N THR A 10 20.26 -48.94 18.64
CA THR A 10 20.97 -48.44 17.45
C THR A 10 21.51 -47.03 17.72
N SER A 11 22.82 -46.84 17.62
CA SER A 11 23.46 -45.51 17.73
C SER A 11 23.26 -44.71 16.45
N ARG A 12 22.60 -43.55 16.53
CA ARG A 12 22.54 -42.56 15.42
C ARG A 12 23.85 -41.79 15.35
N ASN A 13 24.50 -41.83 14.18
CA ASN A 13 25.65 -41.01 13.82
C ASN A 13 25.25 -39.52 13.74
N VAL A 14 25.74 -38.69 14.65
CA VAL A 14 25.64 -37.23 14.58
C VAL A 14 26.78 -36.71 13.70
N ARG A 15 26.45 -36.15 12.53
CA ARG A 15 27.43 -35.48 11.67
C ARG A 15 27.88 -34.16 12.31
N LYS A 16 29.19 -34.00 12.47
CA LYS A 16 29.81 -32.77 13.01
C LYS A 16 29.70 -31.62 11.98
N PRO A 17 29.39 -30.39 12.40
CA PRO A 17 29.33 -29.23 11.52
C PRO A 17 30.71 -28.91 10.90
N SER A 18 30.70 -28.42 9.66
CA SER A 18 31.91 -28.15 8.89
C SER A 18 32.74 -27.01 9.49
N ALA A 19 34.07 -27.14 9.42
CA ALA A 19 35.00 -26.15 9.96
C ALA A 19 34.84 -24.75 9.34
N LEU A 20 34.31 -24.67 8.11
CA LEU A 20 33.98 -23.42 7.42
C LEU A 20 32.80 -22.69 8.06
N LEU A 21 31.75 -23.43 8.46
CA LEU A 21 30.60 -22.86 9.18
C LEU A 21 31.03 -22.34 10.56
N LEU A 22 31.86 -23.10 11.28
CA LEU A 22 32.42 -22.68 12.58
C LEU A 22 33.29 -21.42 12.46
N LYS A 23 34.12 -21.32 11.40
CA LYS A 23 34.92 -20.12 11.13
C LYS A 23 34.08 -18.90 10.74
N LEU A 24 32.99 -19.10 9.99
CA LEU A 24 32.07 -18.02 9.61
C LEU A 24 31.32 -17.49 10.83
N VAL A 25 30.81 -18.38 11.68
CA VAL A 25 30.09 -18.01 12.92
C VAL A 25 31.02 -17.34 13.93
N ALA A 26 32.28 -17.80 14.06
CA ALA A 26 33.29 -17.15 14.90
C ALA A 26 33.62 -15.72 14.43
N ARG A 27 33.61 -15.48 13.11
CA ARG A 27 33.90 -14.15 12.54
C ARG A 27 32.75 -13.16 12.75
N ILE A 28 31.50 -13.63 12.64
CA ILE A 28 30.28 -12.83 12.89
C ILE A 28 30.17 -12.47 14.38
N THR A 29 30.43 -13.43 15.27
CA THR A 29 30.41 -13.19 16.73
C THR A 29 31.50 -12.23 17.17
N GLY A 30 32.71 -12.31 16.60
CA GLY A 30 33.79 -11.37 16.90
C GLY A 30 33.57 -9.94 16.38
N TRP A 31 32.76 -9.76 15.33
CA TRP A 31 32.34 -8.44 14.84
C TRP A 31 31.25 -7.84 15.74
N LEU A 32 30.25 -8.64 16.10
CA LEU A 32 29.18 -8.25 17.03
C LEU A 32 29.71 -7.88 18.42
N GLN A 33 30.68 -8.62 18.96
CA GLN A 33 31.29 -8.31 20.25
C GLN A 33 32.05 -6.98 20.25
N ARG A 34 32.73 -6.64 19.14
CA ARG A 34 33.42 -5.36 18.99
C ARG A 34 32.46 -4.19 18.82
N LEU A 35 31.34 -4.42 18.13
CA LEU A 35 30.29 -3.43 17.95
C LEU A 35 29.58 -3.16 19.28
N LEU A 36 29.24 -4.20 20.05
CA LEU A 36 28.61 -4.05 21.36
C LEU A 36 29.54 -3.41 22.42
N ALA A 37 30.85 -3.69 22.38
CA ALA A 37 31.82 -3.05 23.26
C ALA A 37 31.98 -1.54 23.00
N ARG A 38 31.61 -1.07 21.81
CA ARG A 38 31.67 0.35 21.44
C ARG A 38 30.46 1.16 21.91
N TRP A 39 29.36 0.49 22.25
CA TRP A 39 28.08 1.12 22.58
C TRP A 39 27.66 1.00 24.05
N TYR A 40 28.37 0.22 24.88
CA TYR A 40 28.00 0.00 26.29
C TYR A 40 29.20 -0.02 27.25
N PRO A 41 29.38 0.98 28.13
CA PRO A 41 30.37 0.89 29.20
C PRO A 41 29.92 -0.08 30.30
N SER A 42 30.70 -1.14 30.47
CA SER A 42 30.99 -2.04 31.62
C SER A 42 29.93 -2.50 32.64
N ARG A 43 28.75 -1.89 32.79
CA ARG A 43 27.80 -2.27 33.87
C ARG A 43 26.70 -3.27 33.47
N ILE A 44 26.67 -3.75 32.23
CA ILE A 44 25.64 -4.71 31.76
C ILE A 44 26.29 -5.96 31.15
N LYS A 45 27.21 -6.62 31.87
CA LYS A 45 27.82 -7.89 31.42
C LYS A 45 27.09 -9.15 31.94
N ALA A 46 26.31 -9.04 33.01
CA ALA A 46 25.63 -10.19 33.61
C ALA A 46 24.37 -10.62 32.84
N THR A 47 23.56 -9.66 32.38
CA THR A 47 22.26 -9.93 31.76
C THR A 47 22.36 -10.51 30.34
N VAL A 48 23.37 -10.10 29.58
CA VAL A 48 23.59 -10.58 28.19
C VAL A 48 24.11 -12.02 28.17
N ARG A 49 24.88 -12.46 29.16
CA ARG A 49 25.35 -13.86 29.25
C ARG A 49 24.21 -14.85 29.48
N ALA A 50 23.19 -14.45 30.23
CA ALA A 50 22.00 -15.27 30.46
C ALA A 50 21.17 -15.43 29.17
N ALA A 51 20.98 -14.35 28.41
CA ALA A 51 20.22 -14.37 27.16
C ALA A 51 20.90 -15.21 26.05
N VAL A 52 22.23 -15.21 25.97
CA VAL A 52 22.96 -16.02 24.97
C VAL A 52 22.93 -17.52 25.29
N ALA A 53 22.83 -17.91 26.57
CA ALA A 53 22.71 -19.32 26.95
C ALA A 53 21.39 -19.94 26.46
N ASP A 54 20.31 -19.16 26.44
CA ASP A 54 18.96 -19.63 26.06
C ASP A 54 18.79 -19.87 24.55
N PHE A 55 19.53 -19.15 23.70
CA PHE A 55 19.53 -19.37 22.25
C PHE A 55 20.11 -20.73 21.82
N SER A 56 20.78 -21.45 22.73
CA SER A 56 21.42 -22.74 22.43
C SER A 56 20.44 -23.93 22.37
N ARG A 57 19.13 -23.72 22.60
CA ARG A 57 18.14 -24.79 22.80
C ARG A 57 16.94 -24.79 21.82
N MET A 58 17.04 -24.15 20.65
CA MET A 58 16.01 -24.31 19.62
C MET A 58 16.29 -25.52 18.72
N HIS A 59 15.44 -26.54 18.80
CA HIS A 59 15.34 -27.63 17.83
C HIS A 59 14.46 -27.18 16.65
N PHE A 60 14.88 -27.48 15.43
CA PHE A 60 14.08 -27.30 14.22
C PHE A 60 13.61 -28.68 13.73
N GLU A 61 12.29 -28.87 13.59
CA GLU A 61 11.72 -29.99 12.86
C GLU A 61 11.63 -29.64 11.36
N THR A 62 11.99 -30.59 10.51
CA THR A 62 11.89 -30.49 9.04
C THR A 62 10.45 -30.68 8.57
N LEU A 63 9.88 -29.66 7.94
CA LEU A 63 8.60 -29.73 7.24
C LEU A 63 8.78 -30.47 5.90
N GLU A 64 8.10 -31.61 5.73
CA GLU A 64 7.96 -32.25 4.42
C GLU A 64 6.83 -31.58 3.61
N PRO A 65 7.02 -31.32 2.30
CA PRO A 65 5.98 -30.74 1.46
C PRO A 65 4.96 -31.79 1.00
N ARG A 66 3.68 -31.58 1.30
CA ARG A 66 2.57 -32.31 0.66
C ARG A 66 2.16 -31.60 -0.63
N LEU A 67 2.32 -32.30 -1.75
CA LEU A 67 1.72 -31.99 -3.05
C LEU A 67 0.19 -32.14 -2.95
N LEU A 68 -0.55 -31.07 -3.26
CA LEU A 68 -1.99 -31.14 -3.53
C LEU A 68 -2.19 -31.06 -5.05
N MET A 69 -2.49 -32.22 -5.64
CA MET A 69 -3.12 -32.31 -6.96
C MET A 69 -4.64 -32.22 -6.77
N SER A 70 -5.26 -31.23 -7.41
CA SER A 70 -6.65 -31.31 -7.84
C SER A 70 -6.81 -30.40 -9.05
N GLY A 71 -6.88 -31.02 -10.22
CA GLY A 71 -7.38 -30.36 -11.42
C GLY A 71 -8.89 -30.47 -11.47
N ASP A 72 -9.52 -29.44 -12.02
CA ASP A 72 -10.75 -29.58 -12.79
C ASP A 72 -10.68 -28.60 -13.97
N LEU A 73 -10.78 -29.17 -15.18
CA LEU A 73 -10.84 -28.48 -16.46
C LEU A 73 -12.31 -28.30 -16.83
N ILE A 74 -12.75 -27.06 -17.05
CA ILE A 74 -14.05 -26.76 -17.66
C ILE A 74 -13.80 -26.26 -19.08
N PRO A 75 -14.36 -26.87 -20.14
CA PRO A 75 -14.21 -26.39 -21.50
C PRO A 75 -15.22 -25.27 -21.78
N ALA A 76 -14.73 -24.07 -22.07
CA ALA A 76 -15.56 -22.98 -22.58
C ALA A 76 -15.73 -23.14 -24.11
N VAL A 77 -16.98 -23.32 -24.51
CA VAL A 77 -17.47 -23.29 -25.89
C VAL A 77 -17.41 -21.86 -26.43
N VAL A 78 -16.83 -21.67 -27.62
CA VAL A 78 -16.86 -20.41 -28.37
C VAL A 78 -17.88 -20.54 -29.50
N PRO A 79 -18.87 -19.63 -29.64
CA PRO A 79 -19.66 -19.53 -30.86
C PRO A 79 -19.00 -18.60 -31.88
N SER A 80 -19.02 -19.06 -33.13
CA SER A 80 -18.47 -18.45 -34.33
C SER A 80 -19.30 -17.26 -34.85
N ALA A 81 -18.64 -16.22 -35.36
CA ALA A 81 -19.11 -15.29 -36.39
C ALA A 81 -17.89 -14.84 -37.22
N VAL A 82 -17.66 -15.40 -38.42
CA VAL A 82 -18.06 -14.90 -39.76
C VAL A 82 -17.17 -13.74 -40.29
N TYR A 83 -16.44 -14.07 -41.38
CA TYR A 83 -15.68 -13.25 -42.36
C TYR A 83 -16.49 -12.07 -42.94
N GLY A 84 -15.96 -11.00 -43.58
CA GLY A 84 -14.67 -10.59 -44.19
C GLY A 84 -14.83 -9.10 -44.65
N PRO A 85 -14.02 -8.49 -45.57
CA PRO A 85 -13.35 -9.05 -46.76
C PRO A 85 -11.81 -8.77 -46.83
N GLN A 86 -10.98 -9.75 -47.25
CA GLN A 86 -10.43 -9.99 -48.61
C GLN A 86 -9.48 -8.89 -49.16
N PHE A 87 -8.18 -9.18 -49.17
CA PHE A 87 -7.30 -8.84 -50.29
C PHE A 87 -6.33 -9.99 -50.57
N GLN A 88 -6.28 -10.35 -51.85
CA GLN A 88 -5.63 -11.50 -52.47
C GLN A 88 -4.40 -11.01 -53.21
N PHE A 89 -3.23 -11.63 -53.01
CA PHE A 89 -2.10 -11.48 -53.94
C PHE A 89 -1.69 -12.84 -54.49
N LEU A 90 -1.63 -12.88 -55.83
CA LEU A 90 -1.29 -14.01 -56.69
C LEU A 90 0.16 -14.47 -56.50
N GLN A 91 0.33 -15.80 -56.58
CA GLN A 91 1.60 -16.46 -56.89
C GLN A 91 1.98 -16.26 -58.36
N ALA A 92 3.29 -16.26 -58.63
CA ALA A 92 3.84 -16.74 -59.89
C ALA A 92 5.12 -17.55 -59.59
N GLU A 93 5.02 -18.86 -59.84
CA GLU A 93 6.09 -19.81 -60.17
C GLU A 93 6.60 -19.52 -61.60
N THR A 94 7.76 -19.93 -62.14
CA THR A 94 8.92 -20.77 -61.81
C THR A 94 9.98 -20.57 -62.92
N SER A 95 11.21 -21.04 -62.71
CA SER A 95 12.06 -21.84 -63.64
C SER A 95 13.54 -21.42 -63.74
N THR A 96 14.35 -22.34 -64.26
CA THR A 96 15.63 -22.83 -63.73
C THR A 96 16.85 -22.69 -64.68
N LEU A 97 18.06 -22.72 -64.06
CA LEU A 97 19.35 -23.30 -64.50
C LEU A 97 20.17 -22.67 -65.65
N SER A 98 21.39 -22.19 -65.32
CA SER A 98 22.68 -22.69 -65.85
C SER A 98 23.88 -21.88 -65.33
N ASP A 99 24.95 -22.58 -64.90
CA ASP A 99 26.33 -22.11 -64.68
C ASP A 99 27.22 -22.95 -65.64
N PRO A 100 28.32 -22.43 -66.22
CA PRO A 100 29.61 -22.59 -65.54
C PRO A 100 30.65 -21.47 -65.75
N ALA A 101 31.33 -21.15 -64.65
CA ALA A 101 32.79 -21.04 -64.48
C ALA A 101 33.52 -19.68 -64.61
N ALA A 102 34.20 -19.42 -63.47
CA ALA A 102 35.57 -18.91 -63.34
C ALA A 102 35.80 -17.40 -63.40
N HIS A 103 35.84 -16.77 -62.21
CA HIS A 103 37.02 -16.01 -61.78
C HIS A 103 37.21 -16.07 -60.25
N ARG A 104 38.30 -16.76 -59.90
CA ARG A 104 39.21 -16.57 -58.75
C ARG A 104 38.70 -15.82 -57.51
N ALA A 105 38.77 -16.52 -56.38
CA ALA A 105 38.72 -15.99 -55.04
C ALA A 105 39.67 -14.78 -54.82
N MET A 106 39.12 -13.73 -54.25
CA MET A 106 39.78 -12.93 -53.22
C MET A 106 38.83 -12.93 -52.01
N PRO A 107 39.25 -13.39 -50.83
CA PRO A 107 38.50 -13.09 -49.62
C PRO A 107 38.67 -11.60 -49.36
N LEU A 108 37.67 -10.78 -49.69
CA LEU A 108 37.56 -9.49 -49.03
C LEU A 108 37.32 -9.81 -47.56
N ALA A 109 38.35 -9.56 -46.75
CA ALA A 109 38.17 -9.34 -45.34
C ALA A 109 37.01 -8.35 -45.19
N VAL A 110 35.89 -8.84 -44.65
CA VAL A 110 34.87 -7.97 -44.06
C VAL A 110 35.62 -7.28 -42.93
N GLY A 111 36.08 -6.05 -43.20
CA GLY A 111 36.51 -5.14 -42.15
C GLY A 111 35.38 -5.13 -41.13
N ALA A 112 35.70 -5.50 -39.89
CA ALA A 112 34.75 -5.50 -38.79
C ALA A 112 33.89 -4.24 -38.90
N ALA A 113 32.57 -4.40 -39.09
CA ALA A 113 31.66 -3.28 -39.16
C ALA A 113 31.95 -2.41 -37.95
N ALA A 114 32.40 -1.17 -38.21
CA ALA A 114 32.80 -0.27 -37.13
C ALA A 114 31.65 -0.17 -36.14
N THR A 115 31.93 -0.41 -34.86
CA THR A 115 30.94 -0.38 -33.81
C THR A 115 30.27 1.00 -33.84
N PRO A 116 28.96 1.11 -34.09
CA PRO A 116 28.31 2.40 -34.21
C PRO A 116 28.58 3.22 -32.95
N SER A 117 29.13 4.42 -33.14
CA SER A 117 29.48 5.31 -32.04
C SER A 117 29.23 6.75 -32.39
N ALA A 118 28.85 7.53 -31.37
CA ALA A 118 28.71 8.98 -31.42
C ALA A 118 29.60 9.59 -30.34
N THR A 119 30.25 10.71 -30.66
CA THR A 119 31.07 11.43 -29.69
C THR A 119 30.72 12.91 -29.70
N ALA A 120 30.79 13.52 -28.52
CA ALA A 120 30.61 14.96 -28.34
C ALA A 120 31.55 15.45 -27.24
N THR A 121 31.73 16.76 -27.16
CA THR A 121 32.48 17.39 -26.07
C THR A 121 31.61 18.49 -25.49
N ASP A 122 31.41 18.43 -24.18
CA ASP A 122 30.67 19.42 -23.41
C ASP A 122 31.53 20.68 -23.18
N ALA A 123 30.88 21.79 -22.79
CA ALA A 123 31.49 23.08 -22.58
C ALA A 123 32.56 23.07 -21.47
N ASP A 124 32.48 22.14 -20.53
CA ASP A 124 33.46 21.95 -19.45
C ASP A 124 34.67 21.08 -19.87
N GLY A 125 34.68 20.60 -21.12
CA GLY A 125 35.71 19.71 -21.66
C GLY A 125 35.46 18.22 -21.43
N THR A 126 34.29 17.83 -20.92
CA THR A 126 33.90 16.43 -20.81
C THR A 126 33.67 15.82 -22.20
N VAL A 127 34.43 14.78 -22.52
CA VAL A 127 34.29 14.01 -23.76
C VAL A 127 33.31 12.87 -23.53
N ILE A 128 32.20 12.91 -24.27
CA ILE A 128 31.10 11.96 -24.24
C ILE A 128 31.32 10.97 -25.37
N THR A 129 31.27 9.68 -25.07
CA THR A 129 31.30 8.61 -26.07
C THR A 129 30.11 7.70 -25.85
N VAL A 130 29.28 7.55 -26.88
CA VAL A 130 28.16 6.61 -26.89
C VAL A 130 28.50 5.51 -27.89
N THR A 131 28.51 4.27 -27.44
CA THR A 131 28.76 3.09 -28.28
C THR A 131 27.56 2.17 -28.27
N LEU A 132 27.14 1.71 -29.45
CA LEU A 132 26.11 0.69 -29.63
C LEU A 132 26.76 -0.61 -30.09
N THR A 133 26.68 -1.65 -29.26
CA THR A 133 27.08 -3.01 -29.62
C THR A 133 25.85 -3.78 -30.09
N GLY A 134 25.95 -4.47 -31.23
CA GLY A 134 24.83 -5.18 -31.86
C GLY A 134 24.17 -4.35 -32.99
N PRO A 135 23.01 -4.79 -33.50
CA PRO A 135 22.32 -4.10 -34.57
C PRO A 135 21.89 -2.67 -34.19
N GLY A 136 21.88 -1.79 -35.20
CA GLY A 136 21.34 -0.43 -35.12
C GLY A 136 22.38 0.65 -35.37
N SER A 137 21.95 1.91 -35.19
CA SER A 137 22.80 3.10 -35.21
C SER A 137 22.44 4.00 -34.03
N VAL A 138 23.38 4.87 -33.67
CA VAL A 138 23.21 5.83 -32.58
C VAL A 138 23.59 7.23 -33.06
N GLU A 139 22.82 8.21 -32.62
CA GLU A 139 23.05 9.63 -32.87
C GLU A 139 22.94 10.41 -31.56
N LEU A 140 23.83 11.38 -31.37
CA LEU A 140 23.84 12.28 -30.22
C LEU A 140 23.86 13.72 -30.75
N LEU A 141 22.79 14.48 -30.50
CA LEU A 141 22.67 15.86 -30.94
C LEU A 141 22.68 16.81 -29.74
N ALA A 142 23.41 17.93 -29.84
CA ALA A 142 23.32 18.97 -28.83
C ALA A 142 21.91 19.58 -28.80
N GLN A 143 21.35 19.74 -27.60
CA GLN A 143 20.00 20.27 -27.38
C GLN A 143 19.96 21.09 -26.09
N GLY A 144 19.83 22.42 -26.24
CA GLY A 144 19.86 23.33 -25.08
C GLY A 144 21.19 23.23 -24.33
N ALA A 145 21.11 22.94 -23.03
CA ALA A 145 22.27 22.73 -22.15
C ALA A 145 22.67 21.25 -22.00
N GLY A 146 22.17 20.37 -22.86
CA GLY A 146 22.47 18.93 -22.82
C GLY A 146 22.43 18.31 -24.21
N TYR A 147 22.13 17.02 -24.27
CA TYR A 147 22.10 16.27 -25.52
C TYR A 147 20.83 15.41 -25.66
N ALA A 148 20.34 15.30 -26.89
CA ALA A 148 19.32 14.34 -27.31
C ALA A 148 19.99 13.09 -27.88
N LEU A 149 19.57 11.92 -27.41
CA LEU A 149 20.08 10.62 -27.83
C LEU A 149 19.03 9.88 -28.65
N SER A 150 19.36 9.49 -29.88
CA SER A 150 18.49 8.70 -30.75
C SER A 150 19.17 7.38 -31.11
N VAL A 151 18.42 6.28 -31.04
CA VAL A 151 18.87 4.95 -31.47
C VAL A 151 17.85 4.36 -32.43
N THR A 152 18.31 3.92 -33.59
CA THR A 152 17.44 3.35 -34.64
C THR A 152 17.92 1.96 -35.05
N GLY A 153 16.99 1.08 -35.42
CA GLY A 153 17.30 -0.27 -35.89
C GLY A 153 17.91 -1.20 -34.83
N SER A 154 17.76 -0.89 -33.54
CA SER A 154 18.21 -1.75 -32.44
C SER A 154 17.34 -3.00 -32.30
N THR A 155 17.86 -3.99 -31.60
CA THR A 155 17.11 -5.20 -31.24
C THR A 155 17.34 -5.54 -29.77
N ALA A 156 16.65 -6.55 -29.26
CA ALA A 156 16.89 -7.07 -27.90
C ALA A 156 18.33 -7.57 -27.67
N ALA A 157 19.11 -7.81 -28.73
CA ALA A 157 20.52 -8.17 -28.64
C ALA A 157 21.46 -6.95 -28.59
N SER A 158 20.95 -5.74 -28.80
CA SER A 158 21.74 -4.52 -28.81
C SER A 158 21.99 -4.01 -27.38
N SER A 159 23.17 -3.44 -27.14
CA SER A 159 23.60 -2.84 -25.88
C SER A 159 24.21 -1.47 -26.12
N LEU A 160 23.69 -0.46 -25.44
CA LEU A 160 24.13 0.92 -25.51
C LEU A 160 24.95 1.26 -24.26
N LEU A 161 26.12 1.84 -24.45
CA LEU A 161 26.99 2.29 -23.37
C LEU A 161 27.37 3.75 -23.61
N LEU A 162 27.17 4.60 -22.60
CA LEU A 162 27.65 5.96 -22.56
C LEU A 162 28.77 6.08 -21.53
N THR A 163 29.91 6.61 -21.96
CA THR A 163 31.02 7.01 -21.09
C THR A 163 31.25 8.51 -21.22
N ALA A 164 31.68 9.12 -20.11
CA ALA A 164 32.06 10.52 -20.04
C ALA A 164 33.42 10.60 -19.34
N THR A 165 34.37 11.30 -19.96
CA THR A 165 35.76 11.38 -19.48
C THR A 165 36.31 12.79 -19.67
N GLY A 166 37.17 13.26 -18.76
CA GLY A 166 37.53 14.68 -18.70
C GLY A 166 36.43 15.52 -18.02
N GLY A 167 36.67 16.83 -17.87
CA GLY A 167 35.74 17.75 -17.20
C GLY A 167 35.25 17.26 -15.83
N ASP A 168 33.95 17.34 -15.57
CA ASP A 168 33.28 16.78 -14.40
C ASP A 168 32.92 15.27 -14.54
N GLY A 169 33.12 14.70 -15.72
CA GLY A 169 32.85 13.29 -16.02
C GLY A 169 31.36 12.95 -16.05
N ARG A 170 30.47 13.94 -16.22
CA ARG A 170 29.03 13.78 -16.34
C ARG A 170 28.54 14.45 -17.62
N VAL A 171 27.32 14.09 -18.02
CA VAL A 171 26.64 14.72 -19.16
C VAL A 171 25.17 14.82 -18.86
N ARG A 172 24.50 15.87 -19.35
CA ARG A 172 23.05 15.99 -19.28
C ARG A 172 22.40 15.45 -20.55
N LEU A 173 21.51 14.47 -20.40
CA LEU A 173 20.59 14.04 -21.45
C LEU A 173 19.22 14.69 -21.26
N THR A 174 18.68 15.24 -22.34
CA THR A 174 17.40 15.96 -22.35
C THR A 174 16.27 15.24 -23.07
N ASP A 175 16.64 14.35 -24.00
CA ASP A 175 15.70 13.50 -24.73
C ASP A 175 16.37 12.17 -25.07
N ILE A 176 15.62 11.08 -25.00
CA ILE A 176 16.08 9.74 -25.40
C ILE A 176 14.99 9.08 -26.24
N GLN A 177 15.32 8.72 -27.48
CA GLN A 177 14.38 8.10 -28.43
C GLN A 177 14.93 6.76 -28.91
N VAL A 178 14.27 5.67 -28.54
CA VAL A 178 14.65 4.31 -28.92
C VAL A 178 13.40 3.52 -29.30
N ALA A 179 12.94 3.68 -30.55
CA ALA A 179 11.68 3.08 -30.99
C ALA A 179 11.70 1.54 -31.09
N SER A 180 12.88 0.96 -31.33
CA SER A 180 13.06 -0.50 -31.44
C SER A 180 13.48 -1.13 -30.10
N PRO A 181 13.29 -2.45 -29.91
CA PRO A 181 13.73 -3.11 -28.68
C PRO A 181 15.24 -2.91 -28.42
N LEU A 182 15.62 -2.87 -27.15
CA LEU A 182 17.00 -2.75 -26.69
C LEU A 182 17.24 -3.68 -25.49
N GLY A 183 18.32 -4.45 -25.52
CA GLY A 183 18.67 -5.33 -24.41
C GLY A 183 19.15 -4.54 -23.19
N GLU A 184 20.02 -3.56 -23.41
CA GLU A 184 20.59 -2.76 -22.34
C GLU A 184 20.90 -1.33 -22.81
N ALA A 185 20.60 -0.35 -21.95
CA ALA A 185 21.05 1.02 -22.01
C ALA A 185 21.78 1.36 -20.71
N ASN A 186 23.11 1.30 -20.72
CA ASN A 186 23.96 1.75 -19.64
C ASN A 186 24.39 3.20 -19.88
N LEU A 187 23.61 4.12 -19.32
CA LEU A 187 23.79 5.56 -19.39
C LEU A 187 24.12 6.14 -18.01
N ALA A 188 24.78 5.38 -17.13
CA ALA A 188 24.99 5.76 -15.74
C ALA A 188 25.88 7.01 -15.53
N ALA A 189 26.64 7.42 -16.56
CA ALA A 189 27.39 8.67 -16.58
C ALA A 189 26.53 9.89 -16.95
N ALA A 190 25.28 9.69 -17.39
CA ALA A 190 24.38 10.74 -17.80
C ALA A 190 23.33 11.07 -16.72
N ASP A 191 23.21 12.36 -16.42
CA ASP A 191 22.09 12.91 -15.66
C ASP A 191 20.93 13.22 -16.59
N PHE A 192 19.71 12.97 -16.12
CA PHE A 192 18.55 12.99 -16.98
C PHE A 192 17.48 13.97 -16.51
N SER A 193 16.99 14.76 -17.46
CA SER A 193 15.86 15.67 -17.28
C SER A 193 15.13 15.79 -18.60
N GLY A 194 13.84 15.47 -18.67
CA GLY A 194 13.10 15.52 -19.92
C GLY A 194 12.40 14.21 -20.23
N SER A 195 12.30 13.85 -21.51
CA SER A 195 11.49 12.73 -21.99
C SER A 195 12.34 11.60 -22.52
N ALA A 196 12.01 10.36 -22.17
CA ALA A 196 12.60 9.18 -22.77
C ALA A 196 11.49 8.24 -23.23
N ASP A 197 11.55 7.82 -24.49
CA ASP A 197 10.65 6.83 -25.05
C ASP A 197 11.44 5.62 -25.55
N PHE A 198 11.20 4.49 -24.92
CA PHE A 198 11.74 3.20 -25.32
C PHE A 198 10.60 2.32 -25.80
N GLY A 199 10.67 1.85 -27.05
CA GLY A 199 9.80 0.78 -27.56
C GLY A 199 9.94 -0.50 -26.74
N GLY A 200 11.09 -0.71 -26.10
CA GLY A 200 11.27 -1.62 -24.98
C GLY A 200 12.73 -1.78 -24.58
N VAL A 201 13.07 -1.56 -23.32
CA VAL A 201 14.44 -1.76 -22.78
C VAL A 201 14.45 -2.66 -21.55
N ALA A 202 15.30 -3.71 -21.56
CA ALA A 202 15.36 -4.70 -20.46
C ALA A 202 16.20 -4.24 -19.29
N LYS A 203 17.25 -3.46 -19.54
CA LYS A 203 18.07 -2.87 -18.50
C LYS A 203 18.36 -1.42 -18.83
N LEU A 204 17.89 -0.51 -17.98
CA LEU A 204 18.19 0.91 -18.09
C LEU A 204 18.94 1.34 -16.85
N SER A 205 20.10 1.95 -17.04
CA SER A 205 20.86 2.60 -15.97
C SER A 205 21.10 4.06 -16.32
N LEU A 206 20.80 4.96 -15.39
CA LEU A 206 21.00 6.41 -15.52
C LEU A 206 21.75 6.94 -14.29
N GLY A 207 22.26 8.17 -14.38
CA GLY A 207 22.82 8.92 -13.26
C GLY A 207 21.75 9.49 -12.34
N ASP A 208 21.82 10.78 -12.07
CA ASP A 208 20.83 11.52 -11.30
C ASP A 208 19.66 11.95 -12.20
N ILE A 209 18.44 11.95 -11.67
CA ILE A 209 17.23 12.24 -12.43
C ILE A 209 16.44 13.35 -11.76
N SER A 210 16.01 14.34 -12.55
CA SER A 210 15.20 15.46 -12.07
C SER A 210 14.13 15.85 -13.09
N GLY A 211 12.87 15.87 -12.66
CA GLY A 211 11.75 16.38 -13.47
C GLY A 211 11.64 15.68 -14.82
N ALA A 212 11.51 14.36 -14.82
CA ALA A 212 11.63 13.54 -16.02
C ALA A 212 10.44 12.61 -16.23
N SER A 213 10.21 12.22 -17.48
CA SER A 213 9.24 11.21 -17.87
C SER A 213 9.93 10.13 -18.71
N ILE A 214 9.76 8.87 -18.32
CA ILE A 214 10.32 7.71 -19.01
C ILE A 214 9.16 6.75 -19.31
N THR A 215 8.98 6.44 -20.59
CA THR A 215 8.08 5.38 -21.05
C THR A 215 8.93 4.20 -21.51
N ASN A 216 8.58 3.00 -21.04
CA ASN A 216 9.22 1.76 -21.47
C ASN A 216 8.15 0.76 -21.93
N GLY A 217 8.10 0.51 -23.23
CA GLY A 217 7.18 -0.43 -23.88
C GLY A 217 7.49 -1.91 -23.64
N MET A 218 8.51 -2.23 -22.83
CA MET A 218 8.88 -3.61 -22.55
C MET A 218 7.74 -4.40 -21.90
N ALA A 219 7.45 -5.58 -22.46
CA ALA A 219 6.68 -6.62 -21.81
C ALA A 219 7.61 -7.62 -21.10
N GLY A 220 7.20 -8.13 -19.94
CA GLY A 220 8.01 -9.07 -19.16
C GLY A 220 8.93 -8.37 -18.18
N GLU A 221 10.17 -8.83 -18.01
CA GLU A 221 11.07 -8.30 -16.98
C GLU A 221 11.88 -7.10 -17.47
N ALA A 222 11.85 -6.00 -16.71
CA ALA A 222 12.69 -4.84 -16.97
C ALA A 222 13.35 -4.36 -15.67
N SER A 223 14.61 -3.94 -15.76
CA SER A 223 15.35 -3.36 -14.65
C SER A 223 15.69 -1.89 -14.91
N PHE A 224 15.56 -1.09 -13.86
CA PHE A 224 15.80 0.34 -13.86
C PHE A 224 16.72 0.68 -12.70
N ASN A 225 17.84 1.33 -13.00
CA ASN A 225 18.82 1.75 -12.01
C ASN A 225 19.08 3.25 -12.17
N ALA A 226 19.10 3.98 -11.06
CA ALA A 226 19.48 5.38 -11.04
C ALA A 226 20.16 5.70 -9.70
N LYS A 227 20.71 6.89 -9.57
CA LYS A 227 21.25 7.38 -8.29
C LYS A 227 20.16 8.14 -7.53
N HIS A 228 20.19 9.46 -7.54
CA HIS A 228 19.18 10.29 -6.90
C HIS A 228 18.05 10.58 -7.88
N VAL A 229 16.81 10.33 -7.49
CA VAL A 229 15.63 10.55 -8.34
C VAL A 229 14.72 11.59 -7.69
N SER A 230 14.34 12.59 -8.47
CA SER A 230 13.36 13.61 -8.09
C SER A 230 12.36 13.82 -9.22
N ASP A 231 11.07 13.80 -8.89
CA ASP A 231 9.97 14.10 -9.83
C ASP A 231 10.04 13.29 -11.14
N LEU A 232 10.27 11.98 -11.01
CA LEU A 232 10.28 11.05 -12.13
C LEU A 232 8.91 10.38 -12.30
N ARG A 233 8.40 10.39 -13.53
CA ARG A 233 7.34 9.51 -13.99
C ARG A 233 7.91 8.36 -14.83
N LEU A 234 8.01 7.16 -14.26
CA LEU A 234 8.40 5.95 -14.98
C LEU A 234 7.14 5.10 -15.26
N THR A 235 6.84 4.87 -16.54
CA THR A 235 5.65 4.14 -16.99
C THR A 235 6.05 2.93 -17.84
N ALA A 236 5.81 1.73 -17.34
CA ALA A 236 6.13 0.45 -18.01
C ALA A 236 4.96 -0.56 -17.85
N PRO A 237 3.82 -0.33 -18.52
CA PRO A 237 2.52 -0.93 -18.16
C PRO A 237 2.48 -2.45 -18.30
N ALA A 238 3.32 -3.04 -19.16
CA ALA A 238 3.41 -4.48 -19.39
C ALA A 238 4.63 -5.12 -18.70
N ALA A 239 5.38 -4.37 -17.92
CA ALA A 239 6.61 -4.84 -17.28
C ALA A 239 6.40 -5.29 -15.82
N LYS A 240 7.18 -6.29 -15.42
CA LYS A 240 7.53 -6.60 -14.05
C LYS A 240 8.87 -5.95 -13.73
N LEU A 241 8.82 -4.91 -12.91
CA LEU A 241 9.96 -4.00 -12.71
C LEU A 241 10.90 -4.47 -11.58
N THR A 242 12.20 -4.30 -11.81
CA THR A 242 13.24 -4.29 -10.77
C THR A 242 13.84 -2.90 -10.71
N VAL A 243 13.68 -2.20 -9.60
CA VAL A 243 14.11 -0.81 -9.43
C VAL A 243 15.16 -0.73 -8.33
N ASN A 244 16.33 -0.16 -8.63
CA ASN A 244 17.36 0.15 -7.64
C ASN A 244 17.74 1.62 -7.76
N VAL A 245 17.49 2.39 -6.71
CA VAL A 245 17.87 3.81 -6.65
C VAL A 245 18.52 4.13 -5.31
N THR A 246 19.24 5.24 -5.20
CA THR A 246 19.76 5.69 -3.91
C THR A 246 18.60 6.23 -3.08
N ASP A 247 17.86 7.19 -3.62
CA ASP A 247 16.62 7.71 -3.07
C ASP A 247 15.69 8.15 -4.20
N TRP A 248 14.40 8.23 -3.88
CA TRP A 248 13.38 8.76 -4.78
C TRP A 248 12.53 9.75 -4.01
N THR A 249 12.59 11.01 -4.42
CA THR A 249 11.88 12.11 -3.78
C THR A 249 10.85 12.74 -4.71
N ALA A 250 9.92 13.49 -4.13
CA ALA A 250 9.01 14.36 -4.85
C ALA A 250 9.20 15.76 -4.28
N THR A 251 9.52 16.75 -5.12
CA THR A 251 9.77 18.13 -4.65
C THR A 251 8.49 18.84 -4.25
N VAL A 252 7.32 18.33 -4.66
CA VAL A 252 6.05 18.91 -4.25
C VAL A 252 5.40 18.07 -3.15
N LEU A 253 5.69 18.45 -1.90
CA LEU A 253 4.91 18.04 -0.75
C LEU A 253 3.48 18.57 -0.91
N GLY A 254 2.54 17.70 -1.31
CA GLY A 254 1.11 18.04 -1.38
C GLY A 254 0.58 18.54 -2.72
N ALA A 255 1.30 18.44 -3.85
CA ALA A 255 0.65 18.59 -5.16
C ALA A 255 -0.07 17.31 -5.57
N SER A 256 -1.03 17.51 -6.48
CA SER A 256 -1.85 16.49 -7.13
C SER A 256 -1.08 15.20 -7.42
N PRO A 257 -1.69 14.02 -7.16
CA PRO A 257 -1.08 12.73 -7.45
C PRO A 257 -0.44 12.67 -8.84
N GLY A 258 0.76 12.09 -8.95
CA GLY A 258 1.40 11.75 -10.23
C GLY A 258 2.63 12.56 -10.68
N ALA A 259 3.17 13.48 -9.86
CA ALA A 259 4.43 14.19 -10.18
C ALA A 259 5.66 13.25 -10.12
N SER A 260 5.76 12.45 -9.05
CA SER A 260 6.64 11.28 -8.97
C SER A 260 5.79 10.02 -9.02
N LEU A 261 5.95 9.19 -10.05
CA LEU A 261 5.15 7.99 -10.27
C LEU A 261 6.02 6.85 -10.79
N LEU A 262 5.88 5.69 -10.15
CA LEU A 262 6.29 4.40 -10.68
C LEU A 262 5.05 3.61 -11.09
N SER A 263 4.88 3.34 -12.38
CA SER A 263 3.76 2.55 -12.89
C SER A 263 4.24 1.36 -13.71
N GLY A 264 3.66 0.19 -13.45
CA GLY A 264 3.90 -1.01 -14.25
C GLY A 264 2.85 -2.08 -14.07
N GLY A 265 3.08 -3.24 -14.69
CA GLY A 265 2.19 -4.39 -14.54
C GLY A 265 2.41 -5.09 -13.19
N ALA A 266 3.67 -5.29 -12.81
CA ALA A 266 4.08 -5.84 -11.52
C ALA A 266 5.43 -5.26 -11.07
N LEU A 267 5.80 -5.53 -9.82
CA LEU A 267 7.07 -5.14 -9.22
C LEU A 267 7.76 -6.39 -8.64
N ALA A 268 8.89 -6.77 -9.22
CA ALA A 268 9.77 -7.80 -8.70
C ALA A 268 10.53 -7.29 -7.46
N SER A 269 11.15 -6.12 -7.57
CA SER A 269 11.87 -5.51 -6.45
C SER A 269 11.90 -3.99 -6.60
N LEU A 270 11.77 -3.26 -5.49
CA LEU A 270 12.15 -1.86 -5.36
C LEU A 270 13.09 -1.75 -4.16
N VAL A 271 14.31 -1.30 -4.40
CA VAL A 271 15.32 -1.08 -3.35
C VAL A 271 15.77 0.37 -3.38
N THR A 272 15.72 1.01 -2.23
CA THR A 272 16.36 2.31 -1.97
C THR A 272 17.27 2.21 -0.76
N SER A 273 18.40 2.93 -0.77
CA SER A 273 19.22 3.09 0.44
C SER A 273 18.72 4.24 1.31
N GLY A 274 18.11 5.26 0.70
CA GLY A 274 17.49 6.42 1.33
C GLY A 274 15.97 6.39 1.30
N ALA A 275 15.36 7.58 1.34
CA ALA A 275 13.92 7.75 1.39
C ALA A 275 13.23 7.39 0.05
N PHE A 276 11.94 7.06 0.14
CA PHE A 276 11.07 6.90 -1.02
C PHE A 276 9.81 7.75 -0.84
N ASN A 277 9.51 8.57 -1.85
CA ASN A 277 8.35 9.44 -1.95
C ASN A 277 7.90 9.50 -3.41
N ALA A 278 7.08 8.53 -3.80
CA ALA A 278 6.47 8.48 -5.13
C ALA A 278 5.18 7.66 -5.07
N ASP A 279 4.28 7.96 -6.00
CA ASP A 279 3.12 7.11 -6.25
C ASP A 279 3.57 5.77 -6.86
N LEU A 280 2.87 4.70 -6.52
CA LEU A 280 3.11 3.37 -7.07
C LEU A 280 1.80 2.80 -7.61
N ARG A 281 1.74 2.50 -8.90
CA ARG A 281 0.54 1.93 -9.54
C ARG A 281 0.88 0.63 -10.25
N LEU A 282 0.42 -0.48 -9.70
CA LEU A 282 0.62 -1.81 -10.26
C LEU A 282 -0.71 -2.42 -10.70
N SER A 283 -0.86 -2.65 -12.00
CA SER A 283 -2.14 -3.10 -12.58
C SER A 283 -2.42 -4.58 -12.37
N GLY A 284 -1.38 -5.39 -12.17
CA GLY A 284 -1.45 -6.85 -12.12
C GLY A 284 -1.78 -7.52 -13.47
N ILE A 285 -2.03 -6.73 -14.53
CA ILE A 285 -2.44 -7.24 -15.84
C ILE A 285 -1.28 -8.00 -16.47
N GLY A 286 -1.54 -9.23 -16.91
CA GLY A 286 -0.53 -10.09 -17.53
C GLY A 286 0.37 -10.84 -16.55
N PHE A 287 0.13 -10.73 -15.23
CA PHE A 287 0.94 -11.37 -14.20
C PHE A 287 0.11 -12.24 -13.27
N THR A 288 0.69 -13.37 -12.86
CA THR A 288 0.12 -14.26 -11.84
C THR A 288 0.98 -14.24 -10.57
N GLY A 289 0.37 -14.56 -9.43
CA GLY A 289 1.07 -14.58 -8.14
C GLY A 289 1.15 -13.21 -7.46
N ASN A 290 2.32 -12.88 -6.91
CA ASN A 290 2.54 -11.61 -6.21
C ASN A 290 2.80 -10.49 -7.22
N ILE A 291 1.91 -9.52 -7.26
CA ILE A 291 2.04 -8.32 -8.10
C ILE A 291 3.09 -7.38 -7.53
N LEU A 292 3.21 -7.30 -6.20
CA LEU A 292 4.36 -6.72 -5.52
C LEU A 292 5.11 -7.83 -4.79
N SER A 293 6.35 -8.10 -5.21
CA SER A 293 7.16 -9.19 -4.66
C SER A 293 8.08 -8.74 -3.51
N ASN A 294 8.82 -7.65 -3.67
CA ASN A 294 9.70 -7.13 -2.63
C ASN A 294 9.84 -5.61 -2.72
N VAL A 295 9.76 -4.93 -1.58
CA VAL A 295 10.15 -3.54 -1.42
C VAL A 295 11.02 -3.42 -0.18
N ALA A 296 12.20 -2.81 -0.33
CA ALA A 296 13.12 -2.50 0.75
C ALA A 296 13.57 -1.04 0.67
N ILE A 297 13.00 -0.20 1.52
CA ILE A 297 13.34 1.23 1.63
C ILE A 297 14.30 1.38 2.83
N GLY A 298 15.54 1.80 2.55
CA GLY A 298 16.56 1.97 3.58
C GLY A 298 16.30 3.16 4.50
N GLY A 299 15.52 4.14 4.04
CA GLY A 299 15.05 5.30 4.82
C GLY A 299 13.53 5.32 5.02
N ALA A 300 12.98 6.53 5.13
CA ALA A 300 11.55 6.73 5.35
C ALA A 300 10.73 6.56 4.06
N LEU A 301 9.59 5.88 4.18
CA LEU A 301 8.49 5.97 3.22
C LEU A 301 7.69 7.24 3.56
N SER A 302 8.03 8.33 2.88
CA SER A 302 7.68 9.69 3.30
C SER A 302 6.45 10.27 2.59
N GLY A 303 5.87 9.52 1.65
CA GLY A 303 4.66 9.92 0.94
C GLY A 303 4.36 9.00 -0.24
N GLY A 304 3.38 9.42 -1.04
CA GLY A 304 2.90 8.70 -2.22
C GLY A 304 1.61 7.91 -1.96
N GLN A 305 0.79 7.79 -3.01
CA GLN A 305 -0.37 6.92 -3.07
C GLN A 305 -0.02 5.64 -3.81
N TRP A 306 -0.15 4.51 -3.13
CA TRP A 306 0.14 3.19 -3.69
C TRP A 306 -1.16 2.47 -3.96
N PHE A 307 -1.35 2.04 -5.21
CA PHE A 307 -2.48 1.24 -5.65
C PHE A 307 -1.98 -0.05 -6.30
N ILE A 308 -2.17 -1.16 -5.59
CA ILE A 308 -1.65 -2.48 -5.98
C ILE A 308 -2.84 -3.41 -6.22
N THR A 309 -3.09 -3.73 -7.49
CA THR A 309 -4.14 -4.68 -7.87
C THR A 309 -3.64 -6.11 -7.75
N GLY A 310 -3.95 -6.79 -6.64
CA GLY A 310 -3.61 -8.19 -6.41
C GLY A 310 -2.87 -8.43 -5.10
N ARG A 311 -2.17 -9.57 -5.00
CA ARG A 311 -1.40 -9.95 -3.82
C ARG A 311 -0.07 -9.18 -3.75
N ALA A 312 0.30 -8.77 -2.55
CA ALA A 312 1.58 -8.16 -2.25
C ALA A 312 2.31 -8.98 -1.19
N ASN A 313 3.63 -9.14 -1.36
CA ASN A 313 4.43 -9.99 -0.48
C ASN A 313 5.09 -9.17 0.64
N SER A 314 6.18 -8.46 0.37
CA SER A 314 6.93 -7.76 1.43
C SER A 314 7.11 -6.29 1.11
N VAL A 315 6.76 -5.44 2.07
CA VAL A 315 7.12 -4.02 2.12
C VAL A 315 7.88 -3.77 3.41
N GLN A 316 9.12 -3.31 3.30
CA GLN A 316 9.96 -2.95 4.43
C GLN A 316 10.48 -1.52 4.26
N ALA A 317 10.41 -0.73 5.32
CA ALA A 317 10.98 0.62 5.38
C ALA A 317 11.71 0.84 6.71
N ASP A 318 12.52 1.89 6.82
CA ASP A 318 12.99 2.33 8.13
C ASP A 318 11.83 2.87 8.96
N SER A 319 11.07 3.81 8.41
CA SER A 319 9.84 4.37 9.00
C SER A 319 8.81 4.69 7.93
N VAL A 320 7.55 4.90 8.33
CA VAL A 320 6.46 5.32 7.44
C VAL A 320 5.82 6.58 8.01
N SER A 321 5.73 7.62 7.19
CA SER A 321 5.11 8.90 7.58
C SER A 321 3.58 8.88 7.49
N GLY A 322 2.93 9.85 8.14
CA GLY A 322 1.48 10.05 8.06
C GLY A 322 0.95 10.40 6.65
N ALA A 323 1.82 10.83 5.73
CA ALA A 323 1.42 11.24 4.39
C ALA A 323 1.25 10.05 3.42
N TRP A 324 1.86 8.89 3.74
CA TRP A 324 1.80 7.72 2.87
C TRP A 324 0.44 7.03 2.94
N ARG A 325 -0.05 6.60 1.77
CA ARG A 325 -1.31 5.84 1.63
C ARG A 325 -1.07 4.59 0.79
N GLY A 326 -1.39 3.42 1.34
CA GLY A 326 -1.23 2.13 0.66
C GLY A 326 -2.54 1.37 0.51
N GLN A 327 -2.93 1.11 -0.73
CA GLN A 327 -4.07 0.25 -1.09
C GLN A 327 -3.58 -1.04 -1.76
N PHE A 328 -3.98 -2.18 -1.19
CA PHE A 328 -3.72 -3.51 -1.70
C PHE A 328 -5.05 -4.25 -1.90
N THR A 329 -5.47 -4.48 -3.15
CA THR A 329 -6.79 -5.12 -3.37
C THR A 329 -6.82 -6.60 -2.94
N GLY A 330 -5.65 -7.23 -2.79
CA GLY A 330 -5.47 -8.58 -2.25
C GLY A 330 -4.82 -8.61 -0.87
N VAL A 331 -4.23 -9.77 -0.53
CA VAL A 331 -3.52 -9.97 0.73
C VAL A 331 -2.13 -9.33 0.66
N LEU A 332 -1.75 -8.61 1.71
CA LEU A 332 -0.38 -8.19 2.00
C LEU A 332 0.25 -9.18 2.98
N THR A 333 1.29 -9.92 2.56
CA THR A 333 1.95 -10.89 3.43
C THR A 333 2.69 -10.20 4.58
N GLN A 334 3.45 -9.14 4.30
CA GLN A 334 4.21 -8.44 5.31
C GLN A 334 4.35 -6.95 5.00
N LEU A 335 4.05 -6.12 6.00
CA LEU A 335 4.52 -4.74 6.12
C LEU A 335 5.37 -4.62 7.39
N GLY A 336 6.59 -4.11 7.24
CA GLY A 336 7.56 -4.00 8.32
C GLY A 336 8.21 -2.61 8.37
N THR A 337 8.36 -2.04 9.57
CA THR A 337 9.24 -0.89 9.81
C THR A 337 10.28 -1.19 10.89
N ARG A 338 11.45 -0.56 10.80
CA ARG A 338 12.43 -0.59 11.91
C ARG A 338 12.07 0.40 13.02
N GLY A 339 11.57 1.57 12.65
CA GLY A 339 11.08 2.62 13.53
C GLY A 339 9.56 2.72 13.48
N ASP A 340 9.07 3.94 13.59
CA ASP A 340 7.63 4.23 13.72
C ASP A 340 6.89 4.01 12.40
N LEU A 341 5.60 3.66 12.54
CA LEU A 341 4.66 3.55 11.43
C LEU A 341 3.47 4.48 11.68
N SER A 342 3.22 5.34 10.69
CA SER A 342 2.01 6.16 10.57
C SER A 342 1.35 5.88 9.21
N GLY A 343 0.39 6.71 8.81
CA GLY A 343 -0.18 6.69 7.48
C GLY A 343 -1.45 5.86 7.38
N PHE A 344 -1.86 5.62 6.14
CA PHE A 344 -3.13 4.97 5.82
C PHE A 344 -2.89 3.68 5.04
N ILE A 345 -3.49 2.57 5.48
CA ILE A 345 -3.37 1.26 4.83
C ILE A 345 -4.75 0.66 4.63
N ALA A 346 -5.08 0.25 3.41
CA ALA A 346 -6.22 -0.60 3.10
C ALA A 346 -5.75 -1.88 2.41
N ALA A 347 -6.17 -3.04 2.90
CA ALA A 347 -5.79 -4.33 2.31
C ALA A 347 -6.92 -5.35 2.42
N GLY A 348 -7.05 -6.27 1.45
CA GLY A 348 -7.99 -7.40 1.56
C GLY A 348 -7.67 -8.35 2.74
N GLY A 349 -6.42 -8.35 3.20
CA GLY A 349 -5.96 -9.10 4.37
C GLY A 349 -4.49 -8.76 4.65
N ILE A 350 -4.05 -8.88 5.91
CA ILE A 350 -2.65 -8.64 6.28
C ILE A 350 -2.15 -9.83 7.10
N GLN A 351 -1.10 -10.51 6.65
CA GLN A 351 -0.56 -11.65 7.42
C GLN A 351 0.41 -11.20 8.52
N GLN A 352 1.19 -10.15 8.26
CA GLN A 352 2.15 -9.59 9.21
C GLN A 352 2.21 -8.07 9.09
N LEU A 353 1.90 -7.39 10.19
CA LEU A 353 2.25 -5.99 10.40
C LEU A 353 3.22 -5.93 11.57
N ILE A 354 4.46 -5.51 11.29
CA ILE A 354 5.55 -5.45 12.27
C ILE A 354 6.06 -4.02 12.33
N VAL A 355 5.95 -3.40 13.50
CA VAL A 355 6.41 -2.02 13.75
C VAL A 355 7.51 -2.08 14.80
N GLY A 356 8.75 -1.81 14.39
CA GLY A 356 9.91 -1.84 15.28
C GLY A 356 9.98 -0.67 16.27
N GLY A 357 9.26 0.42 15.98
CA GLY A 357 8.99 1.53 16.89
C GLY A 357 7.54 1.54 17.37
N SER A 358 6.92 2.72 17.39
CA SER A 358 5.52 2.94 17.77
C SER A 358 4.60 3.02 16.55
N LEU A 359 3.35 2.59 16.70
CA LEU A 359 2.28 2.83 15.73
C LEU A 359 1.59 4.14 16.10
N ARG A 360 1.64 5.16 15.25
CA ARG A 360 1.20 6.53 15.60
C ARG A 360 0.27 7.10 14.55
N GLY A 361 -0.93 7.52 14.94
CA GLY A 361 -1.87 8.18 14.03
C GLY A 361 -2.20 7.35 12.78
N ALA A 362 -2.03 6.02 12.84
CA ALA A 362 -2.19 5.16 11.68
C ALA A 362 -3.67 4.80 11.52
N THR A 363 -4.13 4.73 10.27
CA THR A 363 -5.44 4.15 9.93
C THR A 363 -5.22 2.89 9.11
N ILE A 364 -5.69 1.75 9.61
CA ILE A 364 -5.49 0.44 8.97
C ILE A 364 -6.85 -0.23 8.78
N LEU A 365 -7.23 -0.44 7.53
CA LEU A 365 -8.47 -1.08 7.12
C LEU A 365 -8.17 -2.43 6.50
N VAL A 366 -8.67 -3.50 7.11
CA VAL A 366 -8.46 -4.86 6.66
C VAL A 366 -9.79 -5.44 6.19
N GLY A 367 -9.85 -5.90 4.94
CA GLY A 367 -11.10 -6.24 4.25
C GLY A 367 -11.66 -5.09 3.40
N ALA A 368 -10.93 -3.98 3.25
CA ALA A 368 -11.36 -2.81 2.47
C ALA A 368 -10.65 -2.71 1.12
N ARG A 369 -11.38 -2.21 0.11
CA ARG A 369 -10.86 -1.78 -1.21
C ARG A 369 -11.45 -0.43 -1.56
N LEU A 370 -10.64 0.61 -1.54
CA LEU A 370 -11.07 2.01 -1.62
C LEU A 370 -11.02 2.61 -3.04
N GLY A 371 -11.41 1.82 -4.05
CA GLY A 371 -11.34 2.27 -5.46
C GLY A 371 -10.00 2.82 -5.98
N SER A 372 -10.06 3.57 -7.08
CA SER A 372 -8.91 4.07 -7.84
C SER A 372 -8.15 5.25 -7.20
N ASP A 373 -8.76 5.95 -6.23
CA ASP A 373 -8.20 7.12 -5.55
C ASP A 373 -7.59 6.78 -4.19
N SER A 374 -7.82 5.57 -3.68
CA SER A 374 -7.27 5.07 -2.41
C SER A 374 -7.67 5.93 -1.21
N GLN A 375 -8.91 6.43 -1.23
CA GLN A 375 -9.51 7.25 -0.17
C GLN A 375 -10.88 6.68 0.19
N LEU A 376 -11.30 6.86 1.44
CA LEU A 376 -12.66 6.50 1.85
C LEU A 376 -13.70 7.37 1.14
N GLY A 377 -14.78 6.75 0.70
CA GLY A 377 -15.87 7.36 -0.06
C GLY A 377 -15.66 7.27 -1.55
N GLY A 378 -16.32 8.14 -2.30
CA GLY A 378 -16.23 8.16 -3.77
C GLY A 378 -17.28 7.27 -4.46
N ASN A 379 -17.26 7.32 -5.80
CA ASN A 379 -18.22 6.65 -6.66
C ASN A 379 -17.54 6.13 -7.94
N GLY A 380 -18.24 5.29 -8.71
CA GLY A 380 -17.70 4.72 -9.95
C GLY A 380 -16.44 3.89 -9.70
N SER A 381 -15.33 4.20 -10.38
CA SER A 381 -14.05 3.50 -10.16
C SER A 381 -13.39 3.82 -8.81
N ALA A 382 -13.78 4.93 -8.18
CA ALA A 382 -13.38 5.29 -6.82
C ALA A 382 -14.31 4.69 -5.75
N ALA A 383 -15.33 3.92 -6.13
CA ALA A 383 -16.24 3.35 -5.15
C ALA A 383 -15.53 2.33 -4.24
N ASP A 384 -15.82 2.46 -2.94
CA ASP A 384 -15.33 1.56 -1.92
C ASP A 384 -16.06 0.21 -1.92
N GLN A 385 -15.35 -0.83 -1.50
CA GLN A 385 -15.90 -2.13 -1.21
C GLN A 385 -15.34 -2.63 0.12
N PHE A 386 -16.24 -3.05 1.02
CA PHE A 386 -15.88 -3.62 2.31
C PHE A 386 -16.34 -5.07 2.36
N GLY A 387 -15.52 -5.90 2.99
CA GLY A 387 -15.79 -7.33 3.10
C GLY A 387 -14.98 -8.00 4.20
N PRO A 388 -15.08 -9.33 4.33
CA PRO A 388 -14.30 -10.07 5.30
C PRO A 388 -12.80 -9.92 5.03
N GLY A 389 -12.04 -9.69 6.10
CA GLY A 389 -10.58 -9.61 6.08
C GLY A 389 -9.98 -10.10 7.39
N THR A 390 -8.71 -10.46 7.39
CA THR A 390 -8.01 -10.96 8.58
C THR A 390 -6.71 -10.19 8.76
N LEU A 391 -6.49 -9.70 9.97
CA LEU A 391 -5.19 -9.23 10.44
C LEU A 391 -4.53 -10.37 11.23
N ALA A 392 -3.70 -11.18 10.58
CA ALA A 392 -3.18 -12.37 11.22
C ALA A 392 -2.19 -12.04 12.35
N ARG A 393 -1.29 -11.08 12.14
CA ARG A 393 -0.35 -10.65 13.19
C ARG A 393 -0.14 -9.15 13.18
N LEU A 394 -0.38 -8.53 14.33
CA LEU A 394 0.05 -7.19 14.64
C LEU A 394 1.08 -7.24 15.78
N ARG A 395 2.30 -6.79 15.47
CA ARG A 395 3.39 -6.65 16.43
C ARG A 395 3.91 -5.23 16.41
N VAL A 396 3.80 -4.55 17.53
CA VAL A 396 4.34 -3.20 17.74
C VAL A 396 5.32 -3.29 18.90
N THR A 397 6.58 -2.89 18.69
CA THR A 397 7.60 -2.93 19.75
C THR A 397 7.40 -1.81 20.77
N GLY A 398 6.99 -0.62 20.32
CA GLY A 398 6.66 0.52 21.17
C GLY A 398 5.16 0.60 21.50
N ASP A 399 4.66 1.83 21.59
CA ASP A 399 3.26 2.12 21.89
C ASP A 399 2.38 2.10 20.63
N VAL A 400 1.08 1.89 20.83
CA VAL A 400 0.03 2.22 19.85
C VAL A 400 -0.64 3.51 20.33
N VAL A 401 -0.49 4.59 19.55
CA VAL A 401 -0.93 5.94 19.92
C VAL A 401 -1.83 6.51 18.84
N ASP A 402 -3.01 6.99 19.23
CA ASP A 402 -4.00 7.64 18.37
C ASP A 402 -4.27 6.91 17.04
N SER A 403 -4.21 5.57 17.05
CA SER A 403 -4.28 4.75 15.83
C SER A 403 -5.60 4.00 15.74
N ARG A 404 -6.17 3.93 14.53
CA ARG A 404 -7.44 3.27 14.23
C ARG A 404 -7.18 2.04 13.37
N ILE A 405 -7.64 0.88 13.84
CA ILE A 405 -7.54 -0.38 13.10
C ILE A 405 -8.92 -0.99 13.01
N ALA A 406 -9.43 -1.13 11.78
CA ALA A 406 -10.73 -1.72 11.50
C ALA A 406 -10.55 -3.00 10.68
N VAL A 407 -10.99 -4.14 11.21
CA VAL A 407 -10.90 -5.44 10.53
C VAL A 407 -12.31 -5.91 10.22
N ALA A 408 -12.61 -6.13 8.94
CA ALA A 408 -13.91 -6.54 8.44
C ALA A 408 -15.06 -5.62 8.91
N ILE A 409 -14.83 -4.31 8.86
CA ILE A 409 -15.80 -3.26 9.15
C ILE A 409 -16.11 -2.51 7.86
N ASP A 410 -17.40 -2.25 7.65
CA ASP A 410 -17.92 -1.36 6.62
C ASP A 410 -18.45 -0.09 7.30
N PRO A 411 -17.89 1.10 6.99
CA PRO A 411 -18.35 2.36 7.55
C PRO A 411 -19.73 2.78 7.02
N VAL A 412 -20.31 2.11 6.01
CA VAL A 412 -21.61 2.40 5.37
C VAL A 412 -21.67 3.72 4.60
N ASN A 413 -21.15 4.81 5.17
CA ASN A 413 -21.14 6.17 4.64
C ASN A 413 -19.72 6.72 4.38
N GLY A 414 -18.69 5.88 4.56
CA GLY A 414 -17.27 6.26 4.39
C GLY A 414 -16.65 6.97 5.61
N ILE A 415 -17.38 7.14 6.71
CA ILE A 415 -16.89 7.68 7.97
C ILE A 415 -16.80 6.55 8.99
N LEU A 416 -15.59 6.33 9.52
CA LEU A 416 -15.36 5.25 10.48
C LEU A 416 -15.73 5.66 11.91
N PHE A 417 -16.40 4.74 12.59
CA PHE A 417 -16.79 4.79 14.00
C PHE A 417 -17.71 5.98 14.33
N ASP A 418 -18.62 6.30 13.42
CA ASP A 418 -19.62 7.36 13.60
C ASP A 418 -20.98 6.83 14.06
N GLY A 419 -21.07 5.54 14.35
CA GLY A 419 -22.23 4.91 14.97
C GLY A 419 -23.07 4.04 14.04
N ASN A 420 -22.87 4.13 12.72
CA ASN A 420 -23.59 3.29 11.75
C ASN A 420 -22.75 2.18 11.12
N ASP A 421 -21.45 2.10 11.46
CA ASP A 421 -20.55 1.09 10.94
C ASP A 421 -21.07 -0.32 11.22
N ILE A 422 -20.95 -1.22 10.25
CA ILE A 422 -21.36 -2.62 10.37
C ILE A 422 -20.18 -3.57 10.27
N THR A 423 -20.26 -4.66 11.04
CA THR A 423 -19.31 -5.76 10.92
C THR A 423 -19.70 -6.68 9.77
N VAL A 424 -18.85 -6.81 8.74
CA VAL A 424 -19.09 -7.62 7.53
C VAL A 424 -18.39 -8.99 7.56
N GLY A 425 -17.71 -9.32 8.65
CA GLY A 425 -17.00 -10.59 8.86
C GLY A 425 -17.57 -11.45 9.99
N THR A 426 -17.02 -12.65 10.15
CA THR A 426 -17.30 -13.55 11.29
C THR A 426 -16.11 -13.63 12.24
N ALA A 427 -16.21 -14.34 13.37
CA ALA A 427 -15.06 -14.59 14.26
C ALA A 427 -13.86 -15.34 13.59
N ALA A 428 -14.02 -15.85 12.36
CA ALA A 428 -12.91 -16.33 11.54
C ALA A 428 -12.07 -15.17 10.96
N ASN A 429 -12.71 -14.02 10.71
CA ASN A 429 -12.15 -12.78 10.17
C ASN A 429 -11.72 -11.86 11.32
N LYS A 430 -10.68 -12.27 12.04
CA LYS A 430 -10.27 -11.66 13.30
C LYS A 430 -8.86 -11.09 13.27
N VAL A 431 -8.50 -10.36 14.32
CA VAL A 431 -7.11 -10.26 14.72
C VAL A 431 -6.69 -11.63 15.29
N GLN A 432 -5.64 -12.26 14.76
CA GLN A 432 -5.20 -13.58 15.24
C GLN A 432 -4.07 -13.50 16.27
N GLU A 433 -3.25 -12.45 16.23
CA GLU A 433 -2.21 -12.16 17.20
C GLU A 433 -2.11 -10.64 17.36
N LEU A 434 -2.08 -10.18 18.61
CA LEU A 434 -1.81 -8.80 18.98
C LEU A 434 -0.71 -8.76 20.05
N VAL A 435 0.40 -8.12 19.71
CA VAL A 435 1.51 -7.85 20.63
C VAL A 435 1.84 -6.37 20.55
N VAL A 436 1.72 -5.67 21.68
CA VAL A 436 2.15 -4.30 21.88
C VAL A 436 3.20 -4.32 22.99
N GLY A 437 4.45 -3.96 22.66
CA GLY A 437 5.56 -3.96 23.61
C GLY A 437 5.44 -2.83 24.64
N GLY A 438 4.82 -1.71 24.27
CA GLY A 438 4.40 -0.64 25.17
C GLY A 438 2.91 -0.70 25.52
N GLN A 439 2.22 0.44 25.43
CA GLN A 439 0.81 0.61 25.80
C GLN A 439 -0.07 0.95 24.58
N LEU A 440 -1.39 0.78 24.74
CA LEU A 440 -2.38 1.41 23.88
C LEU A 440 -2.81 2.73 24.54
N LEU A 441 -2.66 3.85 23.81
CA LEU A 441 -2.77 5.21 24.35
C LEU A 441 -3.66 6.10 23.48
N GLY A 442 -4.11 7.20 24.09
CA GLY A 442 -4.86 8.27 23.41
C GLY A 442 -6.19 7.76 22.85
N SER A 443 -6.52 8.17 21.63
CA SER A 443 -7.75 7.76 20.94
C SER A 443 -7.60 6.45 20.15
N SER A 444 -6.66 5.58 20.53
CA SER A 444 -6.43 4.33 19.80
C SER A 444 -7.63 3.41 19.88
N LEU A 445 -8.01 2.79 18.78
CA LEU A 445 -9.11 1.84 18.74
C LEU A 445 -8.82 0.73 17.73
N ILE A 446 -8.96 -0.51 18.17
CA ILE A 446 -8.88 -1.70 17.31
C ILE A 446 -10.23 -2.41 17.37
N VAL A 447 -10.92 -2.46 16.22
CA VAL A 447 -12.21 -3.15 16.08
C VAL A 447 -12.07 -4.31 15.11
N ALA A 448 -12.51 -5.50 15.53
CA ALA A 448 -12.48 -6.70 14.71
C ALA A 448 -13.58 -7.68 15.17
N PRO A 449 -14.15 -8.53 14.31
CA PRO A 449 -15.11 -9.58 14.71
C PRO A 449 -14.62 -10.53 15.82
N GLY A 450 -13.32 -10.55 16.11
CA GLY A 450 -12.76 -11.31 17.22
C GLY A 450 -11.29 -10.98 17.48
N PHE A 451 -10.80 -11.51 18.59
CA PHE A 451 -9.40 -11.46 19.03
C PHE A 451 -8.94 -12.87 19.47
N PRO A 452 -7.63 -13.15 19.60
CA PRO A 452 -7.16 -14.34 20.29
C PRO A 452 -7.60 -14.31 21.77
N ALA A 453 -7.65 -15.49 22.42
CA ALA A 453 -8.03 -15.61 23.83
C ALA A 453 -7.15 -14.81 24.80
N SER A 454 -5.94 -14.45 24.38
CA SER A 454 -5.06 -13.54 25.11
C SER A 454 -4.22 -12.73 24.12
N VAL A 455 -3.99 -11.47 24.47
CA VAL A 455 -3.10 -10.54 23.78
C VAL A 455 -1.92 -10.18 24.67
N ARG A 456 -0.84 -9.63 24.11
CA ARG A 456 0.29 -9.14 24.91
C ARG A 456 0.36 -7.62 24.86
N VAL A 457 0.34 -6.97 26.02
CA VAL A 457 0.50 -5.51 26.17
C VAL A 457 1.48 -5.25 27.31
N ASN A 458 2.50 -4.42 27.06
CA ASN A 458 3.56 -4.13 28.03
C ASN A 458 4.19 -5.39 28.65
N GLY A 459 4.41 -6.42 27.82
CA GLY A 459 4.96 -7.72 28.23
C GLY A 459 3.98 -8.69 28.92
N ALA A 460 2.84 -8.20 29.42
CA ALA A 460 1.83 -8.99 30.12
C ALA A 460 0.85 -9.66 29.13
N ALA A 461 0.45 -10.90 29.43
CA ALA A 461 -0.67 -11.55 28.76
C ALA A 461 -1.99 -11.06 29.39
N VAL A 462 -2.88 -10.49 28.58
CA VAL A 462 -4.12 -9.84 29.03
C VAL A 462 -5.29 -10.41 28.23
N ASP A 463 -6.46 -10.52 28.86
CA ASP A 463 -7.70 -10.82 28.15
C ASP A 463 -8.13 -9.59 27.34
N PRO A 464 -8.27 -9.68 26.01
CA PRO A 464 -8.65 -8.53 25.19
C PRO A 464 -9.98 -7.89 25.62
N ALA A 465 -10.92 -8.64 26.20
CA ALA A 465 -12.20 -8.10 26.66
C ALA A 465 -12.06 -7.10 27.83
N THR A 466 -10.92 -7.10 28.52
CA THR A 466 -10.62 -6.17 29.62
C THR A 466 -9.96 -4.87 29.15
N ILE A 467 -9.62 -4.74 27.87
CA ILE A 467 -8.96 -3.57 27.29
C ILE A 467 -10.01 -2.74 26.54
N PRO A 468 -10.41 -1.55 27.04
CA PRO A 468 -11.47 -0.75 26.40
C PRO A 468 -11.18 -0.29 24.96
N LEU A 469 -9.90 -0.29 24.57
CA LEU A 469 -9.43 0.11 23.24
C LEU A 469 -9.47 -1.05 22.22
N LEU A 470 -9.91 -2.24 22.65
CA LEU A 470 -10.18 -3.41 21.80
C LEU A 470 -11.68 -3.71 21.82
N ALA A 471 -12.32 -3.78 20.66
CA ALA A 471 -13.76 -4.03 20.56
C ALA A 471 -14.08 -5.11 19.52
N THR A 472 -15.03 -5.99 19.84
CA THR A 472 -15.47 -7.06 18.93
C THR A 472 -16.56 -6.63 17.93
N SER A 473 -17.08 -5.42 18.12
CA SER A 473 -18.08 -4.80 17.26
C SER A 473 -17.88 -3.29 17.29
N THR A 474 -18.41 -2.62 16.28
CA THR A 474 -18.58 -1.18 16.29
C THR A 474 -19.56 -0.84 17.43
N ARG A 475 -19.16 0.09 18.30
CA ARG A 475 -20.04 0.62 19.35
C ARG A 475 -20.37 2.04 18.93
N ASP A 476 -21.66 2.33 18.83
CA ASP A 476 -22.10 3.71 18.68
C ASP A 476 -21.97 4.43 20.02
N ALA A 477 -21.12 5.45 20.03
CA ALA A 477 -20.90 6.36 21.15
C ALA A 477 -21.11 7.83 20.73
N VAL A 478 -21.60 8.06 19.51
CA VAL A 478 -21.90 9.40 19.01
C VAL A 478 -23.26 9.80 19.56
N VAL A 479 -23.36 10.99 20.15
CA VAL A 479 -24.64 11.47 20.68
C VAL A 479 -25.45 12.19 19.59
N PRO A 480 -26.78 12.05 19.58
CA PRO A 480 -27.63 12.81 18.67
C PRO A 480 -27.48 14.31 18.87
N GLN A 481 -27.61 15.07 17.79
CA GLN A 481 -27.74 16.52 17.85
C GLN A 481 -29.21 16.91 17.73
N LEU A 482 -29.76 17.52 18.77
CA LEU A 482 -31.16 17.95 18.83
C LEU A 482 -31.24 19.48 18.72
N THR A 483 -32.20 19.96 17.93
CA THR A 483 -32.66 21.36 17.93
C THR A 483 -34.18 21.38 17.92
N ALA A 484 -34.76 22.41 18.54
CA ALA A 484 -36.20 22.55 18.71
C ALA A 484 -36.64 23.99 18.44
N ALA A 485 -37.81 24.16 17.83
CA ALA A 485 -38.48 25.44 17.65
C ALA A 485 -40.00 25.24 17.73
N LEU A 486 -40.74 26.33 17.90
CA LEU A 486 -42.17 26.31 17.62
C LEU A 486 -42.39 25.93 16.16
N ASN A 487 -43.37 25.06 15.88
CA ASN A 487 -43.72 24.70 14.52
C ASN A 487 -44.24 25.92 13.74
N ALA A 488 -44.98 26.79 14.43
CA ALA A 488 -45.33 28.12 13.99
C ALA A 488 -45.37 29.03 15.22
N ASP A 489 -44.61 30.12 15.18
CA ASP A 489 -44.72 31.20 16.14
C ASP A 489 -45.83 32.14 15.66
N THR A 490 -47.00 32.07 16.30
CA THR A 490 -48.24 32.72 15.83
C THR A 490 -48.67 33.89 16.72
N GLY A 491 -47.74 34.37 17.53
CA GLY A 491 -47.87 35.50 18.42
C GLY A 491 -47.95 36.81 17.65
N THR A 492 -47.78 37.91 18.40
CA THR A 492 -47.81 39.23 17.76
C THR A 492 -46.53 39.48 16.98
N LEU A 493 -45.44 38.82 17.37
CA LEU A 493 -44.17 38.74 16.65
C LEU A 493 -43.89 37.29 16.27
N ASP A 494 -43.18 37.06 15.17
CA ASP A 494 -42.82 35.73 14.64
C ASP A 494 -41.56 35.14 15.30
N SER A 495 -41.12 35.72 16.42
CA SER A 495 -39.94 35.32 17.17
C SER A 495 -40.04 35.58 18.68
N ASP A 496 -41.24 35.87 19.20
CA ASP A 496 -41.44 36.14 20.63
C ASP A 496 -41.68 34.85 21.44
N GLY A 497 -41.80 33.70 20.77
CA GLY A 497 -42.04 32.41 21.40
C GLY A 497 -43.47 32.23 21.89
N ILE A 498 -44.41 33.07 21.44
CA ILE A 498 -45.82 33.01 21.83
C ILE A 498 -46.62 32.39 20.68
N SER A 499 -47.26 31.25 20.90
CA SER A 499 -48.04 30.60 19.85
C SER A 499 -49.43 30.17 20.32
N ASN A 500 -50.42 30.38 19.46
CA ASN A 500 -51.76 29.81 19.57
C ASN A 500 -51.83 28.37 19.00
N SER A 501 -50.75 27.86 18.43
CA SER A 501 -50.61 26.52 17.88
C SER A 501 -49.52 25.78 18.65
N ALA A 502 -49.91 25.08 19.72
CA ALA A 502 -49.01 24.32 20.57
C ALA A 502 -48.41 23.11 19.83
N ALA A 503 -47.42 23.32 18.98
CA ALA A 503 -46.68 22.26 18.31
C ALA A 503 -45.21 22.63 18.22
N LEU A 504 -44.33 21.65 18.42
CA LEU A 504 -42.89 21.83 18.29
C LEU A 504 -42.39 21.13 17.04
N ARG A 505 -41.49 21.81 16.33
CA ARG A 505 -40.73 21.23 15.24
C ARG A 505 -39.32 20.98 15.71
N LEU A 506 -38.90 19.73 15.64
CA LEU A 506 -37.59 19.28 16.08
C LEU A 506 -36.76 18.86 14.87
N ARG A 507 -35.45 19.05 14.96
CA ARG A 507 -34.49 18.44 14.05
C ARG A 507 -33.48 17.67 14.87
N VAL A 508 -33.45 16.35 14.64
CA VAL A 508 -32.50 15.42 15.25
C VAL A 508 -31.60 14.91 14.14
N VAL A 509 -30.29 15.07 14.30
CA VAL A 509 -29.28 14.52 13.39
C VAL A 509 -28.46 13.49 14.15
N ASP A 510 -28.47 12.27 13.65
CA ASP A 510 -27.72 11.15 14.19
C ASP A 510 -27.45 10.13 13.08
N THR A 511 -26.22 9.62 13.01
CA THR A 511 -25.77 8.65 12.01
C THR A 511 -26.15 7.22 12.37
N GLY A 512 -26.11 6.85 13.66
CA GLY A 512 -26.57 5.56 14.19
C GLY A 512 -28.09 5.42 14.24
N GLY A 513 -28.81 6.53 14.09
CA GLY A 513 -30.26 6.61 13.97
C GLY A 513 -30.94 7.03 15.27
N VAL A 514 -32.10 7.68 15.15
CA VAL A 514 -32.86 8.21 16.30
C VAL A 514 -33.72 7.12 16.92
N GLY A 515 -33.44 6.76 18.18
CA GLY A 515 -34.19 5.75 18.94
C GLY A 515 -35.41 6.33 19.66
N ALA A 516 -35.28 7.52 20.26
CA ALA A 516 -36.38 8.20 20.94
C ALA A 516 -36.17 9.72 21.04
N VAL A 517 -37.27 10.45 21.15
CA VAL A 517 -37.28 11.83 21.66
C VAL A 517 -38.02 11.83 22.99
N ARG A 518 -37.44 12.48 23.99
CA ARG A 518 -38.01 12.59 25.33
C ARG A 518 -38.15 14.05 25.70
N GLY A 519 -39.18 14.36 26.48
CA GLY A 519 -39.39 15.70 26.97
C GLY A 519 -39.89 15.72 28.39
N ARG A 520 -39.82 16.89 29.00
CA ARG A 520 -40.54 17.23 30.23
C ARG A 520 -41.01 18.67 30.18
N ILE A 521 -42.05 18.97 30.96
CA ILE A 521 -42.54 20.33 31.17
C ILE A 521 -42.18 20.76 32.60
N GLY A 522 -41.51 21.91 32.71
CA GLY A 522 -41.02 22.44 33.98
C GLY A 522 -40.10 21.44 34.71
N THR A 523 -40.39 21.17 35.99
CA THR A 523 -39.61 20.23 36.81
C THR A 523 -40.12 18.79 36.74
N GLY A 524 -40.95 18.45 35.75
CA GLY A 524 -41.48 17.10 35.56
C GLY A 524 -40.42 16.04 35.26
N VAL A 525 -40.87 14.80 35.08
CA VAL A 525 -40.01 13.67 34.70
C VAL A 525 -39.95 13.56 33.17
N PHE A 526 -38.78 13.20 32.64
CA PHE A 526 -38.62 12.92 31.21
C PHE A 526 -39.44 11.70 30.77
N GLN A 527 -40.31 11.90 29.80
CA GLN A 527 -41.16 10.87 29.20
C GLN A 527 -40.91 10.81 27.70
N ASN A 528 -41.15 9.63 27.09
CA ASN A 528 -41.07 9.49 25.64
C ASN A 528 -42.16 10.35 24.99
N LEU A 529 -41.77 11.16 24.01
CA LEU A 529 -42.65 12.02 23.25
C LEU A 529 -43.11 11.31 21.97
N ALA A 530 -44.41 11.34 21.72
CA ALA A 530 -44.95 10.96 20.43
C ALA A 530 -44.70 12.08 19.40
N TYR A 531 -44.20 11.70 18.22
CA TYR A 531 -43.91 12.61 17.12
C TYR A 531 -44.26 11.98 15.78
N THR A 532 -44.37 12.81 14.74
CA THR A 532 -44.50 12.36 13.34
C THR A 532 -43.35 12.91 12.51
N VAL A 533 -42.70 12.05 11.71
CA VAL A 533 -41.63 12.46 10.79
C VAL A 533 -42.25 13.14 9.57
N GLN A 534 -41.78 14.34 9.26
CA GLN A 534 -42.23 15.14 8.11
C GLN A 534 -41.47 14.75 6.84
N GLY A 535 -41.98 15.16 5.67
CA GLY A 535 -41.36 14.85 4.38
C GLY A 535 -39.93 15.40 4.19
N ASP A 536 -39.54 16.38 5.00
CA ASP A 536 -38.18 16.95 5.04
C ASP A 536 -37.30 16.36 6.15
N GLY A 537 -37.76 15.30 6.82
CA GLY A 537 -37.01 14.60 7.87
C GLY A 537 -37.05 15.27 9.25
N SER A 538 -37.73 16.41 9.41
CA SER A 538 -37.98 16.99 10.74
C SER A 538 -39.05 16.22 11.51
N PHE A 539 -39.06 16.35 12.84
CA PHE A 539 -39.99 15.67 13.73
C PHE A 539 -41.01 16.68 14.25
N LEU A 540 -42.29 16.41 14.07
CA LEU A 540 -43.38 17.25 14.58
C LEU A 540 -43.93 16.64 15.87
N VAL A 541 -43.86 17.40 16.97
CA VAL A 541 -44.53 17.09 18.24
C VAL A 541 -45.83 17.89 18.27
N SER A 542 -46.97 17.19 18.24
CA SER A 542 -48.29 17.80 18.18
C SER A 542 -48.75 18.39 19.52
N ALA A 543 -49.80 19.22 19.49
CA ALA A 543 -50.46 19.72 20.71
C ALA A 543 -50.95 18.57 21.60
N ALA A 544 -51.48 17.50 21.00
CA ALA A 544 -51.90 16.32 21.75
C ALA A 544 -50.72 15.63 22.45
N SER A 545 -49.55 15.57 21.80
CA SER A 545 -48.32 15.02 22.40
C SER A 545 -47.83 15.88 23.57
N LEU A 546 -47.88 17.21 23.44
CA LEU A 546 -47.52 18.13 24.53
C LEU A 546 -48.51 18.08 25.69
N ALA A 547 -49.81 17.99 25.39
CA ALA A 547 -50.85 17.80 26.40
C ALA A 547 -50.66 16.47 27.15
N ALA A 548 -50.36 15.38 26.43
CA ALA A 548 -50.03 14.09 27.05
C ALA A 548 -48.79 14.19 27.95
N LEU A 549 -47.74 14.92 27.51
CA LEU A 549 -46.56 15.18 28.32
C LEU A 549 -46.91 15.98 29.60
N ASN A 550 -47.91 16.86 29.53
CA ASN A 550 -48.44 17.63 30.66
C ASN A 550 -49.50 16.88 31.50
N GLY A 551 -49.67 15.57 31.32
CA GLY A 551 -50.63 14.77 32.09
C GLY A 551 -52.06 14.74 31.52
N GLY A 552 -52.25 15.13 30.26
CA GLY A 552 -53.48 14.96 29.48
C GLY A 552 -54.16 16.25 29.01
N SER A 553 -53.72 17.42 29.48
CA SER A 553 -54.25 18.72 29.04
C SER A 553 -53.15 19.76 28.97
N LEU A 554 -53.26 20.74 28.07
CA LEU A 554 -52.32 21.87 27.97
C LEU A 554 -53.12 23.19 27.96
N PRO A 555 -53.54 23.69 29.14
CA PRO A 555 -54.22 24.98 29.27
C PRO A 555 -53.39 26.17 28.75
N ASP A 556 -54.02 27.32 28.52
CA ASP A 556 -53.27 28.53 28.17
C ASP A 556 -52.33 28.94 29.31
N GLY A 557 -51.06 29.17 28.98
CA GLY A 557 -50.05 29.54 29.96
C GLY A 557 -48.63 29.51 29.41
N SER A 558 -47.68 29.92 30.25
CA SER A 558 -46.26 29.84 29.93
C SER A 558 -45.73 28.44 30.26
N TYR A 559 -45.09 27.80 29.29
CA TYR A 559 -44.50 26.48 29.44
C TYR A 559 -43.00 26.50 29.13
N SER A 560 -42.21 25.87 29.99
CA SER A 560 -40.82 25.52 29.69
C SER A 560 -40.79 24.05 29.32
N VAL A 561 -40.52 23.75 28.06
CA VAL A 561 -40.33 22.37 27.58
C VAL A 561 -38.84 22.13 27.46
N GLU A 562 -38.33 21.09 28.11
CA GLU A 562 -36.94 20.65 27.96
C GLU A 562 -36.94 19.30 27.23
N LEU A 563 -36.10 19.19 26.21
CA LEU A 563 -36.09 18.04 25.31
C LEU A 563 -34.72 17.36 25.29
N GLU A 564 -34.71 16.03 25.15
CA GLU A 564 -33.50 15.25 24.85
C GLU A 564 -33.81 14.19 23.79
N ALA A 565 -32.88 13.97 22.86
CA ALA A 565 -32.95 12.87 21.92
C ALA A 565 -32.05 11.73 22.38
N ALA A 566 -32.44 10.50 22.10
CA ALA A 566 -31.62 9.31 22.27
C ALA A 566 -31.49 8.57 20.94
N ASP A 567 -30.29 8.09 20.61
CA ASP A 567 -30.07 7.22 19.46
C ASP A 567 -30.54 5.77 19.75
N VAL A 568 -30.39 4.89 18.76
CA VAL A 568 -30.69 3.46 18.87
C VAL A 568 -29.77 2.75 19.88
N ALA A 569 -28.55 3.24 20.08
CA ALA A 569 -27.58 2.72 21.06
C ALA A 569 -27.81 3.25 22.49
N GLY A 570 -28.72 4.21 22.67
CA GLY A 570 -29.08 4.85 23.93
C GLY A 570 -28.20 6.05 24.32
N ASN A 571 -27.29 6.55 23.47
CA ASN A 571 -26.58 7.79 23.78
C ASN A 571 -27.54 8.98 23.67
N ARG A 572 -27.31 10.03 24.47
CA ARG A 572 -28.27 11.13 24.64
C ARG A 572 -27.69 12.47 24.24
N SER A 573 -28.49 13.27 23.54
CA SER A 573 -28.15 14.63 23.17
C SER A 573 -27.97 15.52 24.40
N ALA A 574 -27.32 16.68 24.19
CA ALA A 574 -27.54 17.79 25.10
C ALA A 574 -29.03 18.15 25.15
N ARG A 575 -29.46 18.68 26.30
CA ARG A 575 -30.84 19.11 26.48
C ARG A 575 -31.05 20.47 25.83
N VAL A 576 -32.19 20.63 25.17
CA VAL A 576 -32.61 21.87 24.48
C VAL A 576 -33.85 22.44 25.13
#